data_AF-A0ABD5GI81-F1
#
_entry.id   AF-A0ABD5GI81-F1
#
_cell.length_a   1.000
_cell.length_b   1.000
_cell.length_c   1.000
_cell.angle_alpha   90.00
_cell.angle_beta   90.00
_cell.angle_gamma   90.00
#
_symmetry.space_group_name_H-M   'P 1'
#
loop_
_entity.id
_entity.type
_entity.pdbx_description
1 polymer ?
#
loop_
_entity_poly.entity_id
_entity_poly.type
_entity_poly.pdbx_seq_one_letter_code
_entity_poly.pdbx_strand_id
1 'polypeptide(L)'
;MLSILKHQLDNPEDIPAIPESASQFLQARLNPAYLMRVGVLNDLRRDGFSEQAILGFIEGANAVVEIIELMENAQAQRLEDQQIT
;
A
#
# COMPACT_ATOMS: atom_id res chain seq x y z
N MET A 1 18.08 0.44 9.01
CA MET A 1 17.30 0.15 7.78
C MET A 1 18.15 0.45 6.56
N LEU A 2 18.89 -0.55 6.08
CA LEU A 2 19.65 -0.55 4.82
C LEU A 2 20.00 -1.99 4.40
N SER A 3 20.17 -2.92 5.34
CA SER A 3 20.49 -4.34 5.06
C SER A 3 19.37 -5.10 4.36
N ILE A 4 18.12 -4.97 4.85
CA ILE A 4 16.95 -5.62 4.24
C ILE A 4 16.72 -5.07 2.83
N LEU A 5 16.80 -3.76 2.65
CA LEU A 5 16.65 -3.13 1.33
C LEU A 5 17.75 -3.55 0.36
N LYS A 6 19.00 -3.66 0.82
CA LYS A 6 20.11 -4.09 -0.04
C LYS A 6 19.88 -5.50 -0.59
N HIS A 7 19.51 -6.45 0.26
CA HIS A 7 19.23 -7.82 -0.20
C HIS A 7 18.09 -7.85 -1.23
N GLN A 8 17.02 -7.10 -0.99
CA GLN A 8 15.87 -7.05 -1.92
C GLN A 8 16.14 -6.24 -3.19
N LEU A 9 17.10 -5.31 -3.19
CA LEU A 9 17.56 -4.65 -4.41
C LEU A 9 18.37 -5.61 -5.28
N ASP A 10 19.17 -6.47 -4.66
CA ASP A 10 19.99 -7.46 -5.36
C ASP A 10 19.16 -8.71 -5.78
N ASN A 11 18.06 -9.01 -5.08
CA ASN A 11 17.19 -10.18 -5.29
C ASN A 11 15.70 -9.76 -5.20
N PRO A 12 15.16 -9.01 -6.18
CA PRO A 12 13.80 -8.48 -6.12
C PRO A 12 12.69 -9.56 -6.03
N GLU A 13 12.98 -10.78 -6.47
CA GLU A 13 12.12 -11.95 -6.35
C GLU A 13 11.93 -12.44 -4.90
N ASP A 14 12.86 -12.12 -4.01
CA ASP A 14 12.83 -12.49 -2.59
C ASP A 14 11.90 -11.57 -1.76
N ILE A 15 11.25 -10.59 -2.40
CA ILE A 15 10.23 -9.76 -1.75
C ILE A 15 9.07 -10.68 -1.34
N PRO A 16 8.79 -10.79 -0.03
CA PRO A 16 7.75 -11.69 0.45
C PRO A 16 6.37 -11.21 0.01
N ALA A 17 5.47 -12.17 -0.20
CA ALA A 17 4.06 -11.88 -0.37
C ALA A 17 3.49 -11.15 0.84
N ILE A 18 2.58 -10.22 0.59
CA ILE A 18 1.81 -9.58 1.66
C ILE A 18 0.75 -10.57 2.18
N PRO A 19 0.63 -10.79 3.50
CA PRO A 19 -0.46 -11.61 4.04
C PRO A 19 -1.82 -10.99 3.74
N GLU A 20 -2.80 -11.80 3.35
CA GLU A 20 -4.14 -11.34 2.96
C GLU A 20 -4.80 -10.41 4.00
N SER A 21 -4.72 -10.78 5.28
CA SER A 21 -5.29 -9.97 6.36
C SER A 21 -4.61 -8.60 6.49
N ALA A 22 -3.31 -8.52 6.23
CA ALA A 22 -2.57 -7.27 6.25
C ALA A 22 -2.93 -6.40 5.03
N SER A 23 -3.05 -7.03 3.86
CA SER A 23 -3.50 -6.39 2.63
C SER A 23 -4.89 -5.76 2.81
N GLN A 24 -5.90 -6.55 3.19
CA GLN A 24 -7.27 -6.07 3.39
C GLN A 24 -7.35 -4.93 4.39
N PHE A 25 -6.62 -5.04 5.51
CA PHE A 25 -6.57 -3.99 6.52
C PHE A 25 -5.98 -2.69 5.97
N LEU A 26 -4.83 -2.76 5.30
CA LEU A 26 -4.13 -1.58 4.78
C LEU A 26 -4.92 -0.95 3.64
N GLN A 27 -5.43 -1.74 2.70
CA GLN A 27 -6.28 -1.25 1.61
C GLN A 27 -7.49 -0.50 2.17
N ALA A 28 -8.19 -1.06 3.16
CA ALA A 28 -9.33 -0.37 3.78
C ALA A 28 -8.91 0.92 4.51
N ARG A 29 -7.83 0.89 5.30
CA ARG A 29 -7.41 2.02 6.15
C ARG A 29 -6.76 3.16 5.38
N LEU A 30 -6.21 2.88 4.20
CA LEU A 30 -5.50 3.86 3.37
C LEU A 30 -6.31 4.27 2.13
N ASN A 31 -7.44 3.61 1.86
CA ASN A 31 -8.34 4.02 0.79
C ASN A 31 -8.82 5.47 0.98
N PRO A 32 -8.66 6.35 -0.04
CA PRO A 32 -9.08 7.75 0.06
C PRO A 32 -10.55 7.95 0.40
N ALA A 33 -11.45 7.12 -0.14
CA ALA A 33 -12.88 7.21 0.14
C ALA A 33 -13.20 6.81 1.58
N TYR A 34 -12.51 5.80 2.12
CA TYR A 34 -12.62 5.44 3.53
C TYR A 34 -12.15 6.59 4.44
N LEU A 35 -10.94 7.11 4.19
CA LEU A 35 -10.35 8.21 4.96
C LEU A 35 -11.24 9.46 4.98
N MET A 36 -11.85 9.78 3.84
CA MET A 36 -12.82 10.87 3.73
C MET A 36 -14.08 10.59 4.55
N ARG A 37 -14.62 9.37 4.46
CA ARG A 37 -15.85 8.96 5.14
C ARG A 37 -15.71 8.91 6.66
N VAL A 38 -14.56 8.51 7.19
CA VAL A 38 -14.29 8.49 8.64
C VAL A 38 -13.83 9.83 9.19
N GLY A 39 -13.71 10.85 8.34
CA GLY A 39 -13.42 12.22 8.77
C GLY A 39 -11.94 12.55 9.01
N VAL A 40 -11.01 11.66 8.63
CA VAL A 40 -9.56 11.88 8.84
C VAL A 40 -9.10 13.18 8.21
N LEU A 41 -9.59 13.51 7.01
CA LEU A 41 -9.23 14.77 6.34
C LEU A 41 -9.76 15.99 7.08
N ASN A 42 -10.92 15.89 7.73
CA ASN A 42 -11.48 16.98 8.53
C ASN A 42 -10.68 17.18 9.82
N ASP A 43 -10.22 16.09 10.43
CA ASP A 43 -9.34 16.15 11.59
C ASP A 43 -8.00 16.81 11.23
N LEU A 44 -7.39 16.44 10.10
CA LEU A 44 -6.17 17.08 9.61
C LEU A 44 -6.36 18.59 9.33
N ARG A 45 -7.50 18.98 8.73
CA ARG A 45 -7.81 20.42 8.55
C ARG A 45 -7.93 21.14 9.88
N ARG A 46 -8.63 20.53 10.85
CA ARG A 46 -8.82 21.11 12.19
C ARG A 46 -7.50 21.27 12.94
N ASP A 47 -6.56 20.36 12.71
CA ASP A 47 -5.21 20.39 13.30
C ASP A 47 -4.28 21.40 12.60
N GLY A 48 -4.75 22.09 11.56
CA GLY A 48 -4.05 23.19 10.89
C GLY A 48 -3.15 22.78 9.73
N PHE A 49 -3.25 21.54 9.24
CA PHE A 49 -2.53 21.13 8.03
C PHE A 49 -3.04 21.89 6.80
N SER A 50 -2.13 22.29 5.92
CA SER A 50 -2.49 22.94 4.64
C SER A 50 -3.16 21.94 3.69
N GLU A 51 -4.03 22.42 2.79
CA GLU A 51 -4.65 21.55 1.78
C GLU A 51 -3.60 20.83 0.91
N GLN A 52 -2.44 21.45 0.66
CA GLN A 52 -1.35 20.81 -0.07
C GLN A 52 -0.72 19.66 0.72
N ALA A 53 -0.55 19.80 2.04
CA ALA A 53 -0.07 18.71 2.88
C ALA A 53 -1.09 17.55 2.95
N ILE A 54 -2.38 17.88 3.05
CA ILE A 54 -3.46 16.90 3.06
C ILE A 54 -3.56 16.17 1.72
N LEU A 55 -3.40 16.88 0.60
CA LEU A 55 -3.36 16.26 -0.73
C LEU A 55 -2.20 15.27 -0.85
N GLY A 56 -0.99 15.67 -0.45
CA GLY A 56 0.17 14.77 -0.47
C GLY A 56 -0.01 13.55 0.44
N PHE A 57 -0.70 13.70 1.58
CA PHE A 57 -1.07 12.57 2.43
C PHE A 57 -2.04 11.60 1.72
N ILE A 58 -3.08 12.11 1.06
CA ILE A 58 -4.04 11.29 0.31
C ILE A 58 -3.36 10.56 -0.85
N GLU A 59 -2.50 11.26 -1.60
CA GLU A 59 -1.72 10.66 -2.69
C GLU A 59 -0.83 9.53 -2.18
N GLY A 60 -0.12 9.75 -1.06
CA GLY A 60 0.68 8.72 -0.42
C GLY A 60 -0.15 7.53 0.05
N ALA A 61 -1.32 7.76 0.66
CA ALA A 61 -2.21 6.70 1.09
C ALA A 61 -2.73 5.87 -0.10
N ASN A 62 -3.12 6.54 -1.19
CA ASN A 62 -3.56 5.88 -2.42
C ASN A 62 -2.44 5.06 -3.07
N ALA A 63 -1.21 5.59 -3.11
CA ALA A 63 -0.06 4.88 -3.65
C ALA A 63 0.21 3.56 -2.89
N VAL A 64 -0.04 3.49 -1.58
CA VAL A 64 0.08 2.23 -0.83
C VAL A 64 -0.95 1.20 -1.30
N VAL A 65 -2.20 1.61 -1.54
CA VAL A 65 -3.26 0.72 -2.05
C VAL A 65 -2.85 0.15 -3.41
N GLU A 66 -2.38 0.99 -4.33
CA GLU A 66 -1.92 0.59 -5.65
C GLU A 66 -0.73 -0.38 -5.59
N ILE A 67 0.24 -0.13 -4.70
CA ILE A 67 1.38 -1.03 -4.49
C ILE A 67 0.92 -2.40 -4.00
N ILE A 68 -0.05 -2.45 -3.08
CA ILE A 68 -0.58 -3.72 -2.56
C ILE A 68 -1.28 -4.50 -3.68
N GLU A 69 -2.12 -3.85 -4.48
CA GLU A 69 -2.78 -4.49 -5.62
C GLU A 69 -1.77 -5.05 -6.63
N LEU A 70 -0.69 -4.31 -6.91
CA LEU A 70 0.40 -4.78 -7.75
C LEU A 70 1.09 -6.02 -7.16
N MET A 71 1.34 -6.03 -5.85
CA MET A 71 1.93 -7.19 -5.16
C MET A 71 1.02 -8.42 -5.21
N GLU A 72 -0.29 -8.25 -4.99
CA GLU A 72 -1.27 -9.32 -5.05
C GLU A 72 -1.38 -9.91 -6.46
N ASN A 73 -1.43 -9.06 -7.49
CA ASN A 73 -1.45 -9.48 -8.89
C ASN A 73 -0.17 -10.25 -9.27
N ALA A 74 1.00 -9.78 -8.85
CA ALA A 74 2.26 -10.47 -9.08
C ALA A 74 2.34 -11.82 -8.36
N GLN A 75 1.66 -11.98 -7.23
CA GLN A 75 1.55 -13.27 -6.54
C GLN A 75 0.59 -14.22 -7.26
N ALA A 76 -0.58 -13.72 -7.70
CA ALA A 76 -1.55 -14.51 -8.45
C ALA A 76 -0.92 -15.08 -9.73
N GLN A 77 -0.21 -14.25 -10.51
CA GLN A 77 0.49 -14.69 -11.72
C GLN A 77 1.52 -15.81 -11.43
N ARG A 78 2.32 -15.66 -10.36
CA ARG A 78 3.29 -16.69 -9.96
C ARG A 78 2.62 -18.03 -9.61
N LEU A 79 1.45 -17.99 -8.98
CA LEU A 79 0.69 -19.20 -8.64
C LEU A 79 0.10 -19.85 -9.90
N GLU A 80 -0.35 -19.06 -10.87
CA GLU A 80 -0.82 -19.55 -12.17
C GLU A 80 0.30 -20.23 -12.95
N ASP A 81 1.48 -19.61 -13.05
CA ASP A 81 2.64 -20.15 -13.76
C ASP A 81 3.12 -21.49 -13.17
N GLN A 82 3.03 -21.65 -11.84
CA GLN A 82 3.36 -22.90 -11.13
C GLN A 82 2.34 -24.02 -11.35
N GLN A 83 1.09 -23.71 -11.70
CA GLN A 83 0.06 -24.72 -11.97
C GLN A 83 0.13 -25.28 -13.40
N ILE A 84 0.86 -24.60 -14.30
CA ILE A 84 1.02 -24.98 -15.71
C ILE A 84 2.27 -25.85 -15.93
N THR A 85 3.16 -25.93 -14.93
CA THR A 85 4.41 -26.73 -14.93
C THR A 85 4.24 -28.06 -14.21
#